data_AF-A0A8J2PET4-F1
#
_entry.id   AF-A0A8J2PET4-F1
#
_cell.length_a   1.000
_cell.length_b   1.000
_cell.length_c   1.000
_cell.angle_alpha   90.00
_cell.angle_beta   90.00
_cell.angle_gamma   90.00
#
_symmetry.space_group_name_H-M   'P 1'
#
loop_
_entity.id
_entity.type
_entity.pdbx_description
1 polymer ?
#
loop_
_entity_poly.entity_id
_entity_poly.type
_entity_poly.pdbx_seq_one_letter_code
_entity_poly.pdbx_strand_id
1 'polypeptide(L)'
;MLQDYKEAYFIHLCHSGINYGRKVGFYFIALGIGFGGILPGLATSPITCAIARFIAGFGNGGCFVGFLVHLMEFLTPSWRIICGCISLWPMGEMLLGLLAYHIPNWRYLTVVSALPPFLVLV
;
A
#
# COMPACT_ATOMS: atom_id res chain seq x y z
N MET A 1 -12.88 -15.54 -26.49
CA MET A 1 -11.45 -15.92 -26.43
C MET A 1 -10.63 -15.00 -25.52
N LEU A 2 -10.62 -13.67 -25.69
CA LEU A 2 -9.92 -12.76 -24.75
C LEU A 2 -10.57 -12.66 -23.35
N GLN A 3 -11.88 -12.94 -23.25
CA GLN A 3 -12.63 -12.96 -21.99
C GLN A 3 -12.19 -14.14 -21.07
N ASP A 4 -12.04 -15.34 -21.64
CA ASP A 4 -11.60 -16.56 -20.93
C ASP A 4 -10.18 -16.47 -20.38
N TYR A 5 -9.25 -15.82 -21.09
CA TYR A 5 -7.88 -15.64 -20.61
C TYR A 5 -7.82 -14.69 -19.40
N LYS A 6 -8.69 -13.68 -19.33
CA LYS A 6 -8.80 -12.80 -18.16
C LYS A 6 -9.37 -13.55 -16.95
N GLU A 7 -10.37 -14.39 -17.15
CA GLU A 7 -10.95 -15.25 -16.11
C GLU A 7 -9.90 -16.24 -15.57
N ALA A 8 -9.12 -16.91 -16.44
CA ALA A 8 -8.09 -17.85 -16.04
C ALA A 8 -6.93 -17.19 -15.25
N TYR A 9 -6.48 -16.00 -15.64
CA TYR A 9 -5.49 -15.24 -14.88
C TYR A 9 -6.04 -14.77 -13.53
N PHE A 10 -7.32 -14.38 -13.48
CA PHE A 10 -8.01 -13.99 -12.25
C PHE A 10 -8.14 -15.17 -11.27
N ILE A 11 -8.43 -16.38 -11.78
CA ILE A 11 -8.51 -17.60 -10.98
C ILE A 11 -7.14 -18.01 -10.40
N HIS A 12 -6.05 -17.86 -11.15
CA HIS A 12 -4.69 -18.13 -10.63
C HIS A 12 -4.21 -17.10 -9.59
N LEU A 13 -4.58 -15.82 -9.74
CA LEU A 13 -4.40 -14.77 -8.72
C LEU A 13 -5.28 -15.01 -7.49
N CYS A 14 -6.50 -15.52 -7.67
CA CYS A 14 -7.36 -15.94 -6.57
C CYS A 14 -6.78 -17.13 -5.80
N HIS A 15 -6.24 -18.16 -6.47
CA HIS A 15 -5.70 -19.36 -5.81
C HIS A 15 -4.54 -19.04 -4.86
N SER A 16 -3.67 -18.09 -5.22
CA SER A 16 -2.59 -17.61 -4.34
C SER A 16 -3.11 -16.77 -3.16
N GLY A 17 -4.25 -16.09 -3.31
CA GLY A 17 -4.92 -15.32 -2.27
C GLY A 17 -5.82 -16.11 -1.29
N ILE A 18 -6.07 -17.41 -1.53
CA ILE A 18 -6.98 -18.23 -0.70
C ILE A 18 -6.22 -19.05 0.37
N ASN A 19 -4.95 -19.40 0.14
CA ASN A 19 -4.16 -20.21 1.09
C ASN A 19 -3.58 -19.40 2.27
N TYR A 20 -3.38 -18.09 2.08
CA TYR A 20 -3.09 -17.14 3.16
C TYR A 20 -4.34 -16.30 3.36
N GLY A 21 -4.97 -16.36 4.54
CA GLY A 21 -6.15 -15.54 4.83
C GLY A 21 -5.90 -14.09 4.45
N ARG A 22 -6.74 -13.50 3.60
CA ARG A 22 -6.50 -12.20 2.95
C ARG A 22 -6.18 -11.04 3.91
N LYS A 23 -6.62 -11.15 5.17
CA LYS A 23 -6.27 -10.23 6.27
C LYS A 23 -4.79 -10.32 6.66
N VAL A 24 -4.24 -11.53 6.74
CA VAL A 24 -2.83 -11.82 7.07
C VAL A 24 -1.90 -11.22 6.02
N GLY A 25 -2.22 -11.37 4.73
CA GLY A 25 -1.48 -10.72 3.65
C GLY A 25 -1.47 -9.19 3.79
N PHE A 26 -2.61 -8.60 4.15
CA PHE A 26 -2.71 -7.15 4.37
C PHE A 26 -1.87 -6.69 5.57
N TYR A 27 -1.87 -7.44 6.68
CA TYR A 27 -1.02 -7.15 7.85
C TYR A 27 0.48 -7.25 7.52
N PHE A 28 0.90 -8.26 6.74
CA PHE A 28 2.30 -8.39 6.31
C PHE A 28 2.75 -7.23 5.43
N ILE A 29 1.88 -6.78 4.50
CA ILE A 29 2.20 -5.65 3.64
C ILE A 29 2.23 -4.34 4.45
N ALA A 30 1.29 -4.15 5.37
CA ALA A 30 1.26 -2.98 6.26
C ALA A 30 2.52 -2.89 7.14
N LEU A 31 3.00 -4.02 7.68
CA LEU A 31 4.29 -4.10 8.37
C LEU A 31 5.46 -3.75 7.44
N GLY A 32 5.46 -4.29 6.22
CA GLY A 32 6.50 -3.99 5.22
C GLY A 32 6.61 -2.51 4.86
N ILE A 33 5.46 -1.82 4.74
CA ILE A 33 5.41 -0.37 4.49
C ILE A 33 5.83 0.41 5.73
N GLY A 34 5.33 0.04 6.92
CA GLY A 34 5.68 0.71 8.18
C GLY A 34 7.18 0.66 8.47
N PHE A 35 7.77 -0.54 8.45
CA PHE A 35 9.22 -0.69 8.65
C PHE A 35 10.03 -0.08 7.50
N GLY A 36 9.62 -0.29 6.25
CA GLY A 36 10.26 0.30 5.08
C GLY A 36 10.21 1.83 5.05
N GLY A 37 9.24 2.45 5.71
CA GLY A 37 9.11 3.91 5.87
C GLY A 37 9.93 4.49 7.02
N ILE A 38 10.19 3.73 8.09
CA ILE A 38 11.00 4.21 9.23
C ILE A 38 12.51 4.06 8.95
N LEU A 39 12.92 2.94 8.35
CA LEU A 39 14.33 2.62 8.09
C LEU A 39 15.12 3.71 7.33
N PRO A 40 14.57 4.41 6.32
CA PRO A 40 15.26 5.49 5.62
C PRO A 40 15.55 6.71 6.51
N GLY A 41 14.71 6.96 7.53
CA GLY A 41 14.88 8.07 8.47
C GLY A 41 16.06 7.85 9.43
N LEU A 42 16.36 6.58 9.72
CA LEU A 42 17.47 6.16 10.60
C LEU A 42 18.75 5.85 9.82
N ALA A 43 18.69 5.78 8.49
CA ALA A 43 19.82 5.41 7.66
C ALA A 43 20.90 6.51 7.61
N THR A 44 22.11 6.15 8.03
CA THR A 44 23.33 6.99 7.90
C THR A 44 24.03 6.77 6.55
N SER A 45 23.79 5.64 5.89
CA SER A 45 24.39 5.28 4.60
C SER A 45 23.38 5.39 3.44
N PRO A 46 23.77 5.90 2.26
CA PRO A 46 22.91 6.00 1.08
C PRO A 46 22.39 4.64 0.59
N ILE A 47 23.22 3.60 0.71
CA ILE A 47 22.89 2.24 0.26
C ILE A 47 21.75 1.65 1.11
N THR A 48 21.85 1.82 2.44
CA THR A 48 20.80 1.39 3.37
C THR A 48 19.49 2.12 3.12
N CYS A 49 19.54 3.40 2.77
CA CYS A 49 18.36 4.18 2.38
C CYS A 49 17.71 3.64 1.09
N ALA A 50 18.52 3.28 0.08
CA ALA A 50 18.03 2.72 -1.18
C ALA A 50 17.35 1.36 -0.99
N ILE A 51 17.95 0.46 -0.20
CA ILE A 51 17.37 -0.85 0.12
C ILE A 51 16.05 -0.68 0.88
N ALA A 52 16.02 0.21 1.87
CA ALA A 52 14.81 0.47 2.64
C ALA A 52 13.67 1.01 1.78
N ARG A 53 13.97 1.94 0.86
CA ARG A 53 13.00 2.48 -0.11
C ARG A 53 12.51 1.43 -1.11
N PHE A 54 13.38 0.50 -1.51
CA PHE A 54 12.99 -0.60 -2.39
C PHE A 54 11.97 -1.52 -1.70
N ILE A 55 12.22 -1.90 -0.44
CA ILE A 55 11.30 -2.71 0.36
C ILE A 55 9.96 -1.97 0.57
N ALA A 56 10.03 -0.68 0.91
CA ALA A 56 8.83 0.16 1.08
C ALA A 56 8.01 0.27 -0.23
N GLY A 57 8.68 0.38 -1.38
CA GLY A 57 8.05 0.43 -2.69
C GLY A 57 7.35 -0.88 -3.06
N PHE A 58 8.00 -2.02 -2.78
CA PHE A 58 7.40 -3.33 -2.96
C PHE A 58 6.13 -3.51 -2.12
N GLY A 59 6.17 -3.08 -0.85
CA GLY A 59 4.99 -3.06 0.01
C GLY A 59 3.86 -2.17 -0.52
N ASN A 60 4.17 -0.94 -0.94
CA ASN A 60 3.18 -0.01 -1.48
C ASN A 60 2.45 -0.57 -2.72
N GLY A 61 3.19 -1.21 -3.64
CA GLY A 61 2.59 -1.84 -4.82
C GLY A 61 1.59 -2.95 -4.44
N GLY A 62 1.95 -3.79 -3.47
CA GLY A 62 1.07 -4.84 -2.95
C GLY A 62 -0.18 -4.28 -2.26
N CYS A 63 -0.04 -3.21 -1.47
CA CYS A 63 -1.17 -2.56 -0.80
C CYS A 63 -2.16 -1.96 -1.78
N PHE A 64 -1.68 -1.30 -2.84
CA PHE A 64 -2.55 -0.66 -3.83
C PHE A 64 -3.46 -1.69 -4.52
N VAL A 65 -2.89 -2.79 -4.98
CA VAL A 65 -3.64 -3.88 -5.61
C VAL A 65 -4.57 -4.57 -4.61
N GLY A 66 -4.06 -4.88 -3.42
CA GLY A 66 -4.83 -5.55 -2.37
C GLY A 66 -6.05 -4.74 -1.92
N PHE A 67 -5.91 -3.43 -1.75
CA PHE A 67 -6.99 -2.54 -1.34
C PHE A 67 -8.10 -2.45 -2.39
N LEU A 68 -7.75 -2.28 -3.67
CA LEU A 68 -8.76 -2.21 -4.74
C LEU A 68 -9.53 -3.52 -4.88
N VAL A 69 -8.84 -4.67 -4.82
CA VAL A 69 -9.52 -5.98 -4.86
C VAL A 69 -10.43 -6.16 -3.64
N HIS A 70 -9.97 -5.77 -2.46
CA HIS A 70 -10.76 -5.85 -1.24
C HIS A 70 -12.04 -5.01 -1.35
N LEU A 71 -11.94 -3.77 -1.81
CA LEU A 71 -13.07 -2.88 -1.99
C LEU A 71 -14.12 -3.48 -2.94
N MET A 72 -13.67 -4.03 -4.08
CA MET A 72 -14.56 -4.62 -5.08
C MET A 72 -15.32 -5.85 -4.57
N GLU A 73 -14.80 -6.56 -3.57
CA GLU A 73 -15.50 -7.70 -2.97
C GLU A 73 -16.66 -7.28 -2.06
N PHE A 74 -16.52 -6.18 -1.31
CA PHE A 74 -17.58 -5.68 -0.42
C PHE A 74 -18.64 -4.85 -1.14
N LEU A 75 -18.39 -4.42 -2.38
CA LEU A 75 -19.30 -3.56 -3.12
C LEU A 75 -20.19 -4.30 -4.11
N THR A 76 -21.47 -3.94 -4.08
CA THR A 76 -22.47 -4.28 -5.10
C THR A 76 -22.04 -3.73 -6.48
N PRO A 77 -22.29 -4.45 -7.59
CA PRO A 77 -21.76 -4.11 -8.93
C PRO A 77 -21.98 -2.66 -9.39
N SER A 78 -23.10 -2.05 -9.00
CA SER A 78 -23.46 -0.67 -9.38
C SER A 78 -22.54 0.39 -8.77
N TRP A 79 -21.93 0.13 -7.60
CA TRP A 79 -21.10 1.11 -6.88
C TRP A 79 -19.60 0.96 -7.15
N ARG A 80 -19.19 -0.14 -7.80
CA ARG A 80 -17.78 -0.47 -8.07
C ARG A 80 -17.05 0.60 -8.89
N ILE A 81 -17.72 1.16 -9.89
CA ILE A 81 -17.14 2.17 -10.78
C ILE A 81 -16.85 3.46 -10.00
N ILE A 82 -17.81 3.92 -9.19
CA ILE A 82 -17.69 5.15 -8.41
C ILE A 82 -16.55 5.04 -7.40
N CYS A 83 -16.48 3.93 -6.65
CA CYS A 83 -15.43 3.73 -5.67
C CYS A 83 -14.04 3.42 -6.27
N GLY A 84 -13.99 2.90 -7.50
CA GLY A 84 -12.74 2.82 -8.25
C GLY A 84 -12.23 4.18 -8.73
N CYS A 85 -13.15 5.10 -9.07
CA CYS A 85 -12.80 6.45 -9.52
C CYS A 85 -12.42 7.39 -8.35
N ILE A 86 -13.06 7.24 -7.19
CA ILE A 86 -12.79 8.05 -5.99
C ILE A 86 -11.72 7.34 -5.16
N SER A 87 -10.46 7.49 -5.56
CA SER A 87 -9.31 7.02 -4.79
C SER A 87 -8.95 8.00 -3.69
N LEU A 88 -8.66 7.50 -2.49
CA LEU A 88 -8.12 8.30 -1.37
C LEU A 88 -6.62 8.60 -1.52
N TRP A 89 -5.95 8.01 -2.52
CA TRP A 89 -4.53 8.23 -2.79
C TRP A 89 -4.14 9.72 -2.95
N PRO A 90 -4.78 10.50 -3.83
CA PRO A 90 -4.47 11.93 -3.98
C PRO A 90 -4.71 12.74 -2.71
N MET A 91 -5.68 12.36 -1.87
CA MET A 91 -5.88 13.02 -0.57
C MET A 91 -4.70 12.77 0.38
N GLY A 92 -4.15 11.56 0.37
CA GLY A 92 -2.93 11.21 1.12
C GLY A 92 -1.71 12.02 0.66
N GLU A 93 -1.52 12.18 -0.65
CA GLU A 93 -0.44 12.99 -1.21
C GLU A 93 -0.57 14.48 -0.86
N MET A 94 -1.79 15.02 -0.88
CA MET A 94 -2.05 16.40 -0.44
C MET A 94 -1.70 16.60 1.05
N LEU A 95 -2.08 15.64 1.90
CA LEU A 95 -1.73 15.67 3.32
C LEU A 95 -0.22 15.55 3.53
N LEU A 96 0.46 14.69 2.76
CA LEU A 96 1.92 14.55 2.81
C LEU A 96 2.61 15.86 2.42
N GLY A 97 2.12 16.56 1.39
CA GLY A 97 2.62 17.87 1.00
C GLY A 97 2.46 18.93 2.10
N LEU A 98 1.33 18.92 2.82
CA LEU A 98 1.10 19.79 3.96
C LEU A 98 2.04 19.47 5.14
N LEU A 99 2.30 18.19 5.41
CA LEU A 99 3.28 17.76 6.40
C LEU A 99 4.71 18.16 6.02
N ALA A 100 5.05 18.08 4.73
CA ALA A 100 6.36 18.50 4.22
C ALA A 100 6.60 20.01 4.39
N TYR A 101 5.54 20.83 4.32
CA TYR A 101 5.63 22.25 4.61
C TYR A 101 5.98 22.53 6.08
N HIS A 102 5.42 21.75 7.02
CA HIS A 102 5.68 21.92 8.45
C HIS A 102 6.97 21.25 8.95
N ILE A 103 7.43 20.18 8.29
CA ILE A 103 8.60 19.39 8.70
C ILE A 103 9.69 19.49 7.61
N PRO A 104 10.60 20.48 7.70
CA PRO A 104 11.62 20.71 6.67
C PRO A 104 12.71 19.63 6.62
N ASN A 105 12.84 18.82 7.68
CA ASN A 105 13.81 17.73 7.72
C ASN A 105 13.19 16.42 7.20
N TRP A 106 13.67 15.99 6.03
CA TRP A 106 13.19 14.81 5.31
C TRP A 106 13.23 13.51 6.12
N ARG A 107 14.16 13.37 7.10
CA ARG A 107 14.23 12.17 7.94
C ARG A 107 13.02 12.04 8.84
N TYR A 108 12.66 13.13 9.51
CA TYR A 108 11.47 13.17 10.37
C TYR A 108 10.19 13.05 9.55
N LEU A 109 10.13 13.68 8.37
CA LEU A 109 8.99 13.55 7.47
C LEU A 109 8.76 12.09 7.06
N THR A 110 9.83 11.36 6.74
CA THR A 110 9.75 9.94 6.36
C THR A 110 9.21 9.08 7.52
N VAL A 111 9.68 9.32 8.76
CA VAL A 111 9.17 8.61 9.95
C VAL A 111 7.70 8.93 10.24
N VAL A 112 7.30 10.20 10.16
CA VAL A 112 5.91 10.62 10.40
C VAL A 112 4.97 10.02 9.34
N SER A 113 5.39 9.99 8.08
CA SER A 113 4.61 9.37 7.00
C SER A 113 4.44 7.85 7.15
N ALA A 114 5.27 7.21 7.97
CA ALA A 114 5.20 5.78 8.24
C ALA A 114 4.23 5.42 9.39
N LEU A 115 3.65 6.40 10.10
CA LEU A 115 2.70 6.17 11.20
C LEU A 115 1.32 5.63 10.77
N PRO A 116 0.67 6.13 9.70
CA PRO A 116 -0.66 5.67 9.30
C PRO A 116 -0.78 4.15 9.04
N PRO A 117 0.21 3.47 8.42
CA PRO A 117 0.23 2.02 8.30
C PRO A 117 0.11 1.26 9.63
N PHE A 118 0.71 1.77 10.71
CA PHE A 118 0.63 1.14 12.02
C PHE A 118 -0.75 1.31 12.66
N LEU A 119 -1.48 2.39 12.35
CA LEU A 119 -2.85 2.58 12.84
C LEU A 119 -3.80 1.52 12.28
N VAL A 120 -3.52 0.97 11.10
CA VAL A 120 -4.30 -0.10 10.46
C VAL A 120 -4.02 -1.48 11.10
N LEU A 121 -2.94 -1.61 11.86
CA LEU A 121 -2.57 -2.85 12.56
C LEU A 121 -3.28 -3.02 13.93
N VAL A 122 -3.82 -1.93 14.49
CA VAL A 122 -4.57 -1.89 15.76
C VAL A 122 -6.06 -2.07 15.50
#